data_AF-A0A7Y8L2R7-F1
#
_entry.id   AF-A0A7Y8L2R7-F1
#
_cell.length_a   1.000
_cell.length_b   1.000
_cell.length_c   1.000
_cell.angle_alpha   90.00
_cell.angle_beta   90.00
_cell.angle_gamma   90.00
#
_symmetry.space_group_name_H-M   'P 1'
#
loop_
_entity.id
_entity.type
_entity.pdbx_description
1 polymer ?
#
loop_
_entity_poly.entity_id
_entity_poly.type
_entity_poly.pdbx_seq_one_letter_code
_entity_poly.pdbx_strand_id
1 'polypeptide(L)'
;MNYNLKILQLLLVILIINAAGFLLRYFELDTFVVFLGFRFHLSLLLPLFIVLRKDMIGEIKKILFTPSFKKLLVPFLLCFIPPAFLIGILFLLKKITYSEPDYFYEFGLSSIVDFPVYFFWNLLQLLCFLLFMHFVKSMHKKKFLLLFMVLLFLIAFEFIPFYKDEFSYSLFAAVVLFFIYAALIIKFVQNVYVESFMIFIPIWIIVLLFGSSSSKIIGIFLAKNYDRWQGFFNVNKPFDEFIYPVYIFLLLVTFISFIPYFKRNTIKEF
;
A
#
# COMPACT_ATOMS: atom_id res chain seq x y z
N MET A 1 24.81 -9.45 0.31
CA MET A 1 25.20 -10.76 0.88
C MET A 1 23.97 -11.66 0.86
N ASN A 2 24.10 -12.92 0.41
CA ASN A 2 22.99 -13.83 0.14
C ASN A 2 22.48 -14.50 1.44
N TYR A 3 21.43 -13.95 2.03
CA TYR A 3 20.57 -14.74 2.90
C TYR A 3 19.56 -15.43 2.01
N ASN A 4 19.80 -16.71 1.73
CA ASN A 4 18.81 -17.54 1.07
C ASN A 4 17.73 -17.88 2.09
N LEU A 5 16.82 -16.92 2.33
CA LEU A 5 15.45 -17.29 2.63
C LEU A 5 15.08 -18.27 1.51
N LYS A 6 14.84 -19.53 1.87
CA LYS A 6 14.63 -20.56 0.84
C LYS A 6 13.22 -20.35 0.27
N ILE A 7 13.00 -20.66 -1.00
CA ILE A 7 11.66 -20.63 -1.60
C ILE A 7 10.66 -21.41 -0.73
N LEU A 8 11.11 -22.54 -0.14
CA LEU A 8 10.31 -23.32 0.81
C LEU A 8 9.90 -22.54 2.07
N GLN A 9 10.80 -21.72 2.63
CA GLN A 9 10.47 -20.89 3.80
C GLN A 9 9.47 -19.79 3.42
N LEU A 10 9.61 -19.20 2.23
CA LEU A 10 8.64 -18.22 1.72
C LEU A 10 7.26 -18.85 1.51
N LEU A 11 7.20 -20.04 0.92
CA LEU A 11 5.95 -20.79 0.78
C LEU A 11 5.33 -21.12 2.13
N LEU A 12 6.14 -21.53 3.11
CA LEU A 12 5.69 -21.81 4.47
C LEU A 12 5.12 -20.55 5.14
N VAL A 13 5.78 -19.41 5.00
CA VAL A 13 5.30 -18.11 5.52
C VAL A 13 3.93 -17.77 4.92
N ILE A 14 3.80 -17.87 3.60
CA ILE A 14 2.53 -17.63 2.90
C ILE A 14 1.44 -18.56 3.42
N LEU A 15 1.74 -19.86 3.57
CA LEU A 15 0.79 -20.85 4.07
C LEU A 15 0.36 -20.55 5.51
N ILE A 16 1.31 -20.28 6.41
CA ILE A 16 1.02 -19.98 7.82
C ILE A 16 0.16 -18.73 7.94
N ILE A 17 0.46 -17.66 7.19
CA ILE A 17 -0.28 -16.41 7.25
C ILE A 17 -1.71 -16.61 6.75
N ASN A 18 -1.88 -17.24 5.60
CA ASN A 18 -3.22 -17.49 5.07
C ASN A 18 -4.03 -18.47 5.93
N ALA A 19 -3.39 -19.49 6.52
CA ALA A 19 -4.03 -20.37 7.48
C ALA A 19 -4.44 -19.64 8.76
N ALA A 20 -3.59 -18.75 9.28
CA ALA A 20 -3.91 -17.93 10.45
C ALA A 20 -5.09 -17.00 10.17
N GLY A 21 -5.09 -16.30 9.03
CA GLY A 21 -6.21 -15.43 8.66
C GLY A 21 -7.52 -16.19 8.40
N PHE A 22 -7.44 -17.40 7.80
CA PHE A 22 -8.59 -18.30 7.69
C PHE A 22 -9.15 -18.70 9.07
N LEU A 23 -8.28 -19.11 10.00
CA LEU A 23 -8.70 -19.49 11.36
C LEU A 23 -9.32 -18.31 12.11
N LEU A 24 -8.69 -17.13 12.07
CA LEU A 24 -9.22 -15.93 12.70
C LEU A 24 -10.63 -15.64 12.20
N ARG A 25 -10.83 -15.71 10.88
CA ARG A 25 -12.15 -15.52 10.29
C ARG A 25 -13.14 -16.61 10.70
N TYR A 26 -12.74 -17.87 10.69
CA TYR A 26 -13.60 -19.01 11.08
C TYR A 26 -14.11 -18.86 12.52
N PHE A 27 -13.30 -18.29 13.41
CA PHE A 27 -13.68 -18.00 14.80
C PHE A 27 -14.21 -16.58 15.03
N GLU A 28 -14.48 -15.81 13.96
CA GLU A 28 -14.96 -14.42 14.04
C GLU A 28 -14.06 -13.50 14.89
N LEU A 29 -12.75 -13.74 14.86
CA LEU A 29 -11.73 -12.96 15.56
C LEU A 29 -11.16 -11.84 14.67
N ASP A 30 -10.70 -10.77 15.30
CA ASP A 30 -10.07 -9.64 14.61
C ASP A 30 -8.80 -10.07 13.86
N THR A 31 -8.62 -9.54 12.65
CA THR A 31 -7.44 -9.78 11.80
C THR A 31 -6.32 -8.75 12.02
N PHE A 32 -6.45 -7.96 13.08
CA PHE A 32 -5.50 -6.96 13.54
C PHE A 32 -5.26 -7.10 15.04
N VAL A 33 -4.13 -6.57 15.50
CA VAL A 33 -3.85 -6.41 16.93
C VAL A 33 -3.89 -4.92 17.26
N VAL A 34 -4.51 -4.58 18.38
CA VAL A 34 -4.49 -3.21 18.91
C VAL A 34 -3.32 -3.05 19.86
N PHE A 35 -2.40 -2.15 19.54
CA PHE A 35 -1.28 -1.80 20.41
C PHE A 35 -1.13 -0.27 20.47
N LEU A 36 -1.15 0.29 21.69
CA LEU A 36 -1.13 1.74 21.93
C LEU A 36 -2.20 2.53 21.15
N GLY A 37 -3.38 1.92 20.96
CA GLY A 37 -4.49 2.52 20.19
C GLY A 37 -4.36 2.38 18.67
N PHE A 38 -3.29 1.75 18.17
CA PHE A 38 -3.08 1.50 16.75
C PHE A 38 -3.46 0.09 16.37
N ARG A 39 -4.09 -0.05 15.20
CA ARG A 39 -4.43 -1.35 14.60
C ARG A 39 -3.33 -1.76 13.67
N PHE A 40 -2.75 -2.93 13.95
CA PHE A 40 -1.75 -3.52 13.09
C PHE A 40 -2.28 -4.78 12.46
N HIS A 41 -2.37 -4.80 11.14
CA HIS A 41 -2.87 -5.96 10.42
C HIS A 41 -1.86 -7.10 10.46
N LEU A 42 -2.34 -8.27 10.85
CA LEU A 42 -1.50 -9.44 11.05
C LEU A 42 -0.86 -9.90 9.73
N SER A 43 -1.51 -9.73 8.59
CA SER A 43 -0.94 -10.01 7.26
C SER A 43 0.28 -9.17 6.90
N LEU A 44 0.42 -7.98 7.48
CA LEU A 44 1.54 -7.08 7.23
C LEU A 44 2.67 -7.28 8.26
N LEU A 45 2.32 -7.65 9.49
CA LEU A 45 3.28 -7.87 10.58
C LEU A 45 3.89 -9.27 10.60
N LEU A 46 3.06 -10.32 10.59
CA LEU A 46 3.48 -11.71 10.76
C LEU A 46 4.54 -12.19 9.76
N PRO A 47 4.52 -11.82 8.47
CA PRO A 47 5.54 -12.30 7.54
C PRO A 47 6.96 -12.01 7.99
N LEU A 48 7.21 -10.82 8.54
CA LEU A 48 8.53 -10.47 9.06
C LEU A 48 8.88 -11.31 10.29
N PHE A 49 7.96 -11.43 11.25
CA PHE A 49 8.22 -12.14 12.50
C PHE A 49 8.51 -13.64 12.30
N ILE A 50 7.87 -14.28 11.32
CA ILE A 50 8.10 -15.70 11.01
C ILE A 50 9.52 -15.93 10.47
N VAL A 51 10.07 -14.97 9.71
CA VAL A 51 11.39 -15.13 9.05
C VAL A 51 12.53 -14.43 9.77
N LEU A 52 12.23 -13.68 10.84
CA LEU A 52 13.21 -12.89 11.55
C LEU A 52 14.23 -13.80 12.24
N ARG A 53 15.52 -13.58 11.96
CA ARG A 53 16.62 -14.30 12.58
C ARG A 53 17.67 -13.32 13.12
N LYS A 54 18.40 -13.72 14.16
CA LYS A 54 19.39 -12.86 14.84
C LYS A 54 20.48 -12.34 13.90
N ASP A 55 20.90 -13.14 12.92
CA ASP A 55 21.88 -12.79 11.88
C ASP A 55 21.39 -11.67 10.94
N MET A 56 20.08 -11.41 10.87
CA MET A 56 19.49 -10.43 9.95
C MET A 56 19.46 -9.00 10.52
N ILE A 57 19.80 -8.81 11.80
CA ILE A 57 19.75 -7.51 12.48
C ILE A 57 20.65 -6.46 11.79
N GLY A 58 21.82 -6.88 11.28
CA GLY A 58 22.72 -5.99 10.55
C GLY A 58 22.09 -5.43 9.27
N GLU A 59 21.39 -6.27 8.52
CA GLU A 59 20.71 -5.85 7.28
C GLU A 59 19.48 -4.99 7.58
N ILE A 60 18.72 -5.30 8.63
CA ILE A 60 17.63 -4.45 9.10
C ILE A 60 18.16 -3.05 9.41
N LYS A 61 19.28 -2.96 10.14
CA LYS A 61 19.91 -1.67 10.43
C LYS A 61 20.31 -0.94 9.15
N LYS A 62 20.87 -1.65 8.17
CA LYS A 62 21.23 -1.04 6.88
C LYS A 62 20.00 -0.48 6.16
N ILE A 63 18.93 -1.26 6.06
CA ILE A 63 17.70 -0.84 5.37
C ILE A 63 17.05 0.36 6.09
N LEU A 64 17.01 0.36 7.43
CA LEU A 64 16.36 1.40 8.23
C LEU A 64 17.20 2.66 8.47
N PHE A 65 18.51 2.54 8.62
CA PHE A 65 19.39 3.64 9.10
C PHE A 65 20.42 4.14 8.08
N THR A 66 20.54 3.53 6.89
CA THR A 66 21.29 4.11 5.77
C THR A 66 20.44 4.57 4.58
N PRO A 67 19.26 5.20 4.77
CA PRO A 67 18.52 5.80 3.66
C PRO A 67 19.13 7.12 3.20
N SER A 68 19.24 7.31 1.89
CA SER A 68 19.57 8.60 1.27
C SER A 68 18.30 9.43 1.08
N PHE A 69 18.26 10.63 1.69
CA PHE A 69 17.16 11.59 1.56
C PHE A 69 17.44 12.72 0.57
N LYS A 70 18.59 12.73 -0.10
CA LYS A 70 19.04 13.87 -0.94
C LYS A 70 18.18 14.10 -2.20
N LYS A 71 17.13 13.30 -2.43
CA LYS A 71 16.36 13.22 -3.68
C LYS A 71 14.88 12.87 -3.48
N LEU A 72 14.26 13.41 -2.43
CA LEU A 72 12.84 13.16 -2.10
C LEU A 72 11.85 13.87 -3.02
N LEU A 73 12.26 14.96 -3.69
CA LEU A 73 11.37 15.78 -4.51
C LEU A 73 10.73 14.98 -5.65
N VAL A 74 11.50 14.14 -6.34
CA VAL A 74 10.97 13.33 -7.46
C VAL A 74 9.93 12.32 -6.99
N PRO A 75 10.20 11.44 -5.99
CA PRO A 75 9.17 10.60 -5.38
C PRO A 75 7.93 11.35 -4.92
N PHE A 76 8.10 12.53 -4.32
CA PHE A 76 7.00 13.37 -3.88
C PHE A 76 6.12 13.80 -5.05
N LEU A 77 6.72 14.40 -6.09
CA LEU A 77 6.00 14.82 -7.29
C LEU A 77 5.29 13.66 -7.99
N LEU A 78 5.91 12.48 -8.04
CA LEU A 78 5.32 11.27 -8.65
C LEU A 78 4.02 10.82 -7.97
N CYS A 79 3.89 11.05 -6.66
CA CYS A 79 2.70 10.64 -5.92
C CYS A 79 1.54 11.64 -6.08
N PHE A 80 1.83 12.94 -6.26
CA PHE A 80 0.82 13.99 -6.30
C PHE A 80 0.42 14.46 -7.71
N ILE A 81 1.31 14.36 -8.71
CA ILE A 81 0.99 14.80 -10.07
C ILE A 81 -0.15 13.98 -10.71
N PRO A 82 -0.11 12.63 -10.72
CA PRO A 82 -1.18 11.84 -11.33
C PRO A 82 -2.57 12.08 -10.72
N PRO A 83 -2.76 12.12 -9.39
CA PRO A 83 -4.06 12.45 -8.81
C PRO A 83 -4.48 13.90 -9.11
N ALA A 84 -3.56 14.88 -9.03
CA ALA A 84 -3.88 16.26 -9.35
C ALA A 84 -4.32 16.41 -10.82
N PHE A 85 -3.66 15.71 -11.73
CA PHE A 85 -4.03 15.69 -13.16
C PHE A 85 -5.39 15.03 -13.39
N LEU A 86 -5.65 13.87 -12.77
CA LEU A 86 -6.94 13.19 -12.86
C LEU A 86 -8.07 14.09 -12.33
N ILE A 87 -7.91 14.63 -11.13
CA ILE A 87 -8.90 15.53 -10.51
C ILE A 87 -9.10 16.78 -11.38
N GLY A 88 -8.02 17.38 -11.88
CA GLY A 88 -8.09 18.55 -12.76
C GLY A 88 -8.91 18.28 -14.02
N ILE A 89 -8.68 17.14 -14.70
CA ILE A 89 -9.48 16.74 -15.87
C ILE A 89 -10.94 16.55 -15.47
N LEU A 90 -11.19 15.79 -14.40
CA LEU A 90 -12.55 15.49 -13.95
C LEU A 90 -13.33 16.77 -13.59
N PHE A 91 -12.65 17.74 -12.99
CA PHE A 91 -13.22 19.04 -12.65
C PHE A 91 -13.54 19.84 -13.91
N LEU A 92 -12.62 19.91 -14.88
CA LEU A 92 -12.83 20.57 -16.18
C LEU A 92 -14.00 19.96 -16.97
N LEU A 93 -14.16 18.63 -16.89
CA LEU A 93 -15.27 17.90 -17.52
C LEU A 93 -16.58 18.02 -16.73
N LYS A 94 -16.60 18.74 -15.61
CA LYS A 94 -17.75 18.89 -14.68
C LYS A 94 -18.29 17.54 -14.21
N LYS A 95 -17.40 16.55 -14.03
CA LYS A 95 -17.74 15.17 -13.64
C LYS A 95 -17.62 14.92 -12.14
N ILE A 96 -16.84 15.74 -11.45
CA ILE A 96 -16.76 15.76 -9.99
C ILE A 96 -17.25 17.11 -9.49
N THR A 97 -17.93 17.09 -8.36
CA THR A 97 -18.22 18.28 -7.56
C THR A 97 -17.57 18.13 -6.20
N TYR A 98 -17.34 19.24 -5.52
CA TYR A 98 -17.01 19.15 -4.11
C TYR A 98 -18.20 18.54 -3.37
N SER A 99 -17.97 17.46 -2.62
CA SER A 99 -18.86 17.18 -1.50
C SER A 99 -18.58 18.27 -0.47
N GLU A 100 -19.64 18.76 0.16
CA GLU A 100 -19.53 19.26 1.52
C GLU A 100 -19.72 18.02 2.41
N PRO A 101 -18.69 17.20 2.70
CA PRO A 101 -18.85 16.21 3.75
C PRO A 101 -19.28 16.97 5.00
N ASP A 102 -20.19 16.39 5.78
CA ASP A 102 -20.79 17.02 6.96
C ASP A 102 -19.74 17.59 7.95
N TYR A 103 -18.47 17.19 7.81
CA TYR A 103 -17.32 17.58 8.62
C TYR A 103 -16.29 18.49 7.92
N PHE A 104 -16.51 18.93 6.67
CA PHE A 104 -15.52 19.72 5.89
C PHE A 104 -15.10 21.01 6.59
N TYR A 105 -16.02 21.67 7.31
CA TYR A 105 -15.76 22.93 8.00
C TYR A 105 -14.97 22.76 9.31
N GLU A 106 -14.96 21.57 9.92
CA GLU A 106 -14.11 21.26 11.09
C GLU A 106 -12.81 20.53 10.72
N PHE A 107 -12.78 19.79 9.60
CA PHE A 107 -11.69 18.87 9.22
C PHE A 107 -10.94 19.23 7.91
N GLY A 108 -11.32 20.28 7.18
CA GLY A 108 -10.71 20.65 5.89
C GLY A 108 -9.21 20.98 5.98
N LEU A 109 -8.75 21.53 7.11
CA LEU A 109 -7.33 21.65 7.46
C LEU A 109 -6.80 20.40 8.16
N SER A 110 -7.61 19.72 8.97
CA SER A 110 -7.15 18.55 9.72
C SER A 110 -6.76 17.41 8.79
N SER A 111 -7.41 17.20 7.64
CA SER A 111 -7.16 15.97 6.85
C SER A 111 -5.80 15.95 6.14
N ILE A 112 -5.29 17.14 5.77
CA ILE A 112 -3.89 17.31 5.32
C ILE A 112 -2.94 17.23 6.52
N VAL A 113 -3.35 17.73 7.68
CA VAL A 113 -2.58 17.65 8.95
C VAL A 113 -2.58 16.23 9.54
N ASP A 114 -3.58 15.42 9.22
CA ASP A 114 -3.79 14.06 9.69
C ASP A 114 -3.10 13.08 8.73
N PHE A 115 -2.82 13.46 7.48
CA PHE A 115 -2.03 12.63 6.56
C PHE A 115 -0.68 12.21 7.18
N PRO A 116 0.17 13.12 7.69
CA PRO A 116 1.39 12.75 8.40
C PRO A 116 1.10 11.79 9.56
N VAL A 117 0.04 12.07 10.33
CA VAL A 117 -0.35 11.29 11.50
C VAL A 117 -0.72 9.85 11.08
N TYR A 118 -1.64 9.67 10.14
CA TYR A 118 -2.01 8.37 9.59
C TYR A 118 -0.84 7.66 8.91
N PHE A 119 0.03 8.39 8.21
CA PHE A 119 1.25 7.83 7.63
C PHE A 119 2.16 7.29 8.72
N PHE A 120 2.48 8.07 9.76
CA PHE A 120 3.32 7.63 10.88
C PHE A 120 2.69 6.48 11.67
N TRP A 121 1.38 6.47 11.84
CA TRP A 121 0.66 5.37 12.50
C TRP A 121 0.76 4.07 11.71
N ASN A 122 0.64 4.14 10.38
CA ASN A 122 0.80 2.99 9.49
C ASN A 122 2.26 2.66 9.20
N LEU A 123 3.19 3.58 9.46
CA LEU A 123 4.60 3.43 9.08
C LEU A 123 5.21 2.19 9.71
N LEU A 124 4.90 1.89 10.97
CA LEU A 124 5.48 0.71 11.63
C LEU A 124 5.10 -0.60 10.93
N GLN A 125 3.81 -0.83 10.63
CA GLN A 125 3.40 -2.04 9.88
C GLN A 125 3.92 -2.04 8.44
N LEU A 126 3.97 -0.87 7.78
CA LEU A 126 4.54 -0.74 6.45
C LEU A 126 6.04 -1.07 6.44
N LEU A 127 6.80 -0.63 7.45
CA LEU A 127 8.21 -0.96 7.60
C LEU A 127 8.41 -2.46 7.84
N CYS A 128 7.59 -3.09 8.69
CA CYS A 128 7.64 -4.54 8.89
C CYS A 128 7.41 -5.29 7.58
N PHE A 129 6.36 -4.91 6.86
CA PHE A 129 6.03 -5.48 5.56
C PHE A 129 7.16 -5.27 4.54
N LEU A 130 7.68 -4.05 4.41
CA LEU A 130 8.73 -3.73 3.44
C LEU A 130 10.06 -4.41 3.77
N LEU A 131 10.43 -4.52 5.05
CA LEU A 131 11.61 -5.29 5.46
C LEU A 131 11.51 -6.74 5.00
N PHE A 132 10.36 -7.38 5.22
CA PHE A 132 10.10 -8.71 4.69
C PHE A 132 10.24 -8.75 3.16
N MET A 133 9.67 -7.78 2.45
CA MET A 133 9.76 -7.70 0.98
C MET A 133 11.20 -7.46 0.48
N HIS A 134 12.04 -6.72 1.22
CA HIS A 134 13.47 -6.57 0.90
C HIS A 134 14.23 -7.88 1.08
N PHE A 135 13.90 -8.70 2.09
CA PHE A 135 14.46 -10.05 2.21
C PHE A 135 14.04 -10.91 1.02
N VAL A 136 12.76 -10.88 0.62
CA VAL A 136 12.26 -11.58 -0.56
C VAL A 136 12.96 -11.13 -1.85
N LYS A 137 13.14 -9.81 -2.02
CA LYS A 137 13.85 -9.20 -3.16
C LYS A 137 15.29 -9.71 -3.30
N SER A 138 15.93 -10.11 -2.21
CA SER A 138 17.30 -10.60 -2.21
C SER A 138 17.44 -12.07 -2.68
N MET A 139 16.35 -12.85 -2.67
CA MET A 139 16.37 -14.31 -2.91
C MET A 139 16.60 -14.72 -4.37
N HIS A 140 16.12 -13.92 -5.34
CA HIS A 140 16.03 -14.38 -6.73
C HIS A 140 16.36 -13.30 -7.77
N LYS A 141 16.90 -13.71 -8.93
CA LYS A 141 17.22 -12.79 -10.05
C LYS A 141 15.97 -12.13 -10.64
N LYS A 142 14.87 -12.88 -10.79
CA LYS A 142 13.55 -12.39 -11.25
C LYS A 142 12.79 -11.68 -10.11
N LYS A 143 13.36 -10.59 -9.58
CA LYS A 143 12.85 -9.86 -8.41
C LYS A 143 11.39 -9.43 -8.54
N PHE A 144 11.00 -8.90 -9.71
CA PHE A 144 9.64 -8.39 -9.93
C PHE A 144 8.56 -9.48 -9.76
N LEU A 145 8.69 -10.60 -10.49
CA LEU A 145 7.68 -11.66 -10.47
C LEU A 145 7.53 -12.24 -9.06
N LEU A 146 8.66 -12.45 -8.36
CA LEU A 146 8.63 -12.94 -6.99
C LEU A 146 7.88 -11.97 -6.05
N LEU A 147 8.21 -10.68 -6.09
CA LEU A 147 7.55 -9.68 -5.26
C LEU A 147 6.05 -9.56 -5.57
N PHE A 148 5.68 -9.58 -6.85
CA PHE A 148 4.27 -9.54 -7.27
C PHE A 148 3.49 -10.76 -6.76
N MET A 149 4.03 -11.96 -6.89
CA MET A 149 3.35 -13.18 -6.40
C MET A 149 3.22 -13.17 -4.87
N VAL A 150 4.24 -12.70 -4.15
CA VAL A 150 4.17 -12.58 -2.69
C VAL A 150 3.12 -11.57 -2.25
N LEU A 151 3.04 -10.40 -2.91
CA LEU A 151 1.98 -9.41 -2.66
C LEU A 151 0.60 -10.01 -2.86
N LEU A 152 0.39 -10.71 -3.99
CA LEU A 152 -0.88 -11.36 -4.31
C LEU A 152 -1.29 -12.37 -3.22
N PHE A 153 -0.37 -13.24 -2.81
CA PHE A 153 -0.66 -14.30 -1.84
C PHE A 153 -0.75 -13.82 -0.40
N LEU A 154 -0.04 -12.77 -0.01
CA LEU A 154 -0.17 -12.20 1.34
C LEU A 154 -1.48 -11.46 1.54
N ILE A 155 -2.09 -10.94 0.47
CA ILE A 155 -3.35 -10.19 0.54
C ILE A 155 -4.58 -11.09 0.33
N ALA A 156 -4.40 -12.33 -0.12
CA ALA A 156 -5.44 -13.38 -0.06
C ALA A 156 -5.84 -13.80 1.38
N PHE A 157 -5.34 -13.07 2.39
CA PHE A 157 -5.27 -13.38 3.82
C PHE A 157 -6.54 -13.86 4.53
N GLU A 158 -7.73 -13.72 3.96
CA GLU A 158 -8.97 -14.11 4.65
C GLU A 158 -9.82 -15.11 3.86
N PHE A 159 -9.30 -15.62 2.72
CA PHE A 159 -10.05 -16.45 1.75
C PHE A 159 -11.48 -15.95 1.57
N ILE A 160 -11.63 -14.65 1.28
CA ILE A 160 -12.94 -14.03 1.11
C ILE A 160 -13.64 -14.77 -0.04
N PRO A 161 -14.82 -15.39 0.20
CA PRO A 161 -15.53 -16.10 -0.84
C PRO A 161 -15.89 -15.09 -1.92
N PHE A 162 -15.60 -15.46 -3.16
CA PHE A 162 -15.99 -14.68 -4.32
C PHE A 162 -17.43 -15.05 -4.67
N TYR A 163 -18.39 -14.22 -4.26
CA TYR A 163 -19.74 -14.27 -4.80
C TYR A 163 -19.71 -13.61 -6.19
N LYS A 164 -20.06 -14.38 -7.23
CA LYS A 164 -19.97 -13.94 -8.62
C LYS A 164 -20.77 -12.65 -8.87
N ASP A 165 -21.88 -12.50 -8.17
CA ASP A 165 -22.83 -11.40 -8.37
C ASP A 165 -22.40 -10.09 -7.67
N GLU A 166 -21.39 -10.15 -6.79
CA GLU A 166 -20.82 -8.98 -6.09
C GLU A 166 -19.41 -8.62 -6.61
N PHE A 167 -18.93 -9.32 -7.64
CA PHE A 167 -17.56 -9.16 -8.12
C PHE A 167 -17.41 -7.93 -9.03
N SER A 168 -16.69 -6.94 -8.54
CA SER A 168 -16.23 -5.81 -9.34
C SER A 168 -14.94 -6.14 -10.11
N TYR A 169 -15.05 -6.27 -11.43
CA TYR A 169 -13.89 -6.39 -12.31
C TYR A 169 -12.99 -5.14 -12.25
N SER A 170 -13.56 -3.96 -12.07
CA SER A 170 -12.80 -2.72 -12.02
C SER A 170 -11.98 -2.59 -10.73
N LEU A 171 -12.56 -2.96 -9.57
CA LEU A 171 -11.82 -3.01 -8.31
C LEU A 171 -10.73 -4.09 -8.36
N PHE A 172 -11.03 -5.26 -8.93
CA PHE A 172 -10.03 -6.30 -9.10
C PHE A 172 -8.86 -5.83 -9.98
N ALA A 173 -9.15 -5.17 -11.11
CA ALA A 173 -8.12 -4.57 -11.95
C ALA A 173 -7.29 -3.52 -11.20
N ALA A 174 -7.92 -2.67 -10.38
CA ALA A 174 -7.22 -1.67 -9.57
C ALA A 174 -6.24 -2.33 -8.58
N VAL A 175 -6.67 -3.40 -7.91
CA VAL A 175 -5.86 -4.17 -6.96
C VAL A 175 -4.66 -4.81 -7.67
N VAL A 176 -4.88 -5.46 -8.81
CA VAL A 176 -3.79 -6.08 -9.59
C VAL A 176 -2.78 -5.02 -10.06
N LEU A 177 -3.26 -3.90 -10.61
CA LEU A 177 -2.40 -2.78 -11.02
C LEU A 177 -1.63 -2.21 -9.83
N PHE A 178 -2.26 -2.13 -8.66
CA PHE A 178 -1.61 -1.65 -7.44
C PHE A 178 -0.49 -2.59 -6.98
N PHE A 179 -0.67 -3.90 -7.09
CA PHE A 179 0.40 -4.87 -6.80
C PHE A 179 1.56 -4.79 -7.79
N ILE A 180 1.27 -4.56 -9.07
CA ILE A 180 2.31 -4.31 -10.08
C ILE A 180 3.09 -3.05 -9.69
N TYR A 181 2.39 -1.97 -9.34
CA TYR A 181 2.97 -0.70 -8.92
C TYR A 181 3.86 -0.87 -7.66
N ALA A 182 3.34 -1.49 -6.60
CA ALA A 182 4.08 -1.75 -5.38
C ALA A 182 5.31 -2.64 -5.61
N ALA A 183 5.19 -3.71 -6.42
CA ALA A 183 6.31 -4.57 -6.77
C ALA A 183 7.42 -3.82 -7.53
N LEU A 184 7.06 -2.88 -8.39
CA LEU A 184 8.02 -2.02 -9.10
C LEU A 184 8.70 -1.03 -8.16
N ILE A 185 7.97 -0.40 -7.24
CA ILE A 185 8.52 0.47 -6.20
C ILE A 185 9.56 -0.29 -5.38
N ILE A 186 9.16 -1.41 -4.77
CA ILE A 186 10.06 -2.22 -3.93
C ILE A 186 11.28 -2.69 -4.72
N LYS A 187 11.12 -2.97 -6.02
CA LYS A 187 12.24 -3.39 -6.86
C LYS A 187 13.25 -2.27 -7.11
N PHE A 188 12.79 -1.07 -7.45
CA PHE A 188 13.64 0.00 -8.00
C PHE A 188 13.99 1.12 -7.02
N VAL A 189 13.15 1.35 -6.01
CA VAL A 189 13.46 2.24 -4.89
C VAL A 189 14.28 1.44 -3.87
N GLN A 190 15.15 2.13 -3.14
CA GLN A 190 16.01 1.54 -2.11
C GLN A 190 15.74 2.08 -0.71
N ASN A 191 15.20 3.29 -0.63
CA ASN A 191 14.86 3.93 0.62
C ASN A 191 13.49 3.46 1.08
N VAL A 192 13.45 2.65 2.14
CA VAL A 192 12.23 2.05 2.68
C VAL A 192 11.18 3.07 3.12
N TYR A 193 11.58 4.27 3.55
CA TYR A 193 10.65 5.35 3.90
C TYR A 193 10.00 5.97 2.66
N VAL A 194 10.77 6.09 1.57
CA VAL A 194 10.23 6.54 0.27
C VAL A 194 9.30 5.48 -0.30
N GLU A 195 9.66 4.20 -0.21
CA GLU A 195 8.77 3.10 -0.60
C GLU A 195 7.46 3.14 0.19
N SER A 196 7.54 3.29 1.52
CA SER A 196 6.38 3.41 2.40
C SER A 196 5.48 4.55 1.96
N PHE A 197 6.06 5.72 1.71
CA PHE A 197 5.34 6.91 1.27
C PHE A 197 4.67 6.71 -0.09
N MET A 198 5.40 6.18 -1.08
CA MET A 198 4.89 5.96 -2.42
C MET A 198 3.82 4.86 -2.49
N ILE A 199 3.82 3.90 -1.58
CA ILE A 199 2.78 2.87 -1.45
C ILE A 199 1.57 3.41 -0.68
N PHE A 200 1.81 4.20 0.37
CA PHE A 200 0.75 4.73 1.23
C PHE A 200 -0.11 5.79 0.53
N ILE A 201 0.50 6.75 -0.18
CA ILE A 201 -0.25 7.86 -0.80
C ILE A 201 -1.35 7.37 -1.73
N PRO A 202 -1.11 6.46 -2.69
CA PRO A 202 -2.17 6.02 -3.59
C PRO A 202 -3.37 5.42 -2.86
N ILE A 203 -3.11 4.66 -1.79
CA ILE A 203 -4.20 4.09 -1.00
C ILE A 203 -4.92 5.18 -0.20
N TRP A 204 -4.17 6.09 0.43
CA TRP A 204 -4.71 7.25 1.15
C TRP A 204 -5.59 8.12 0.24
N ILE A 205 -5.15 8.36 -1.00
CA ILE A 205 -5.90 9.12 -1.99
C ILE A 205 -7.19 8.41 -2.39
N ILE A 206 -7.15 7.10 -2.65
CA ILE A 206 -8.36 6.32 -2.95
C ILE A 206 -9.36 6.41 -1.80
N VAL A 207 -8.89 6.22 -0.56
CA VAL A 207 -9.76 6.23 0.61
C VAL A 207 -10.31 7.62 0.89
N LEU A 208 -9.49 8.67 0.89
CA LEU A 208 -9.90 9.99 1.35
C LEU A 208 -10.46 10.89 0.25
N LEU A 209 -9.83 10.96 -0.92
CA LEU A 209 -10.30 11.86 -1.99
C LEU A 209 -11.62 11.35 -2.57
N PHE A 210 -11.76 10.04 -2.76
CA PHE A 210 -12.93 9.45 -3.43
C PHE A 210 -13.92 8.77 -2.50
N GLY A 211 -13.58 8.57 -1.22
CA GLY A 211 -14.46 7.84 -0.32
C GLY A 211 -14.21 6.34 -0.33
N SER A 212 -14.77 5.64 0.66
CA SER A 212 -14.85 4.18 0.63
C SER A 212 -16.13 3.72 1.32
N SER A 213 -16.74 2.67 0.80
CA SER A 213 -17.84 1.93 1.44
C SER A 213 -17.36 0.69 2.19
N SER A 214 -16.06 0.36 2.11
CA SER A 214 -15.50 -0.82 2.76
C SER A 214 -15.01 -0.45 4.16
N SER A 215 -15.76 -0.87 5.19
CA SER A 215 -15.40 -0.72 6.59
C SER A 215 -14.02 -1.35 6.91
N LYS A 216 -13.64 -2.42 6.20
CA LYS A 216 -12.30 -3.04 6.32
C LYS A 216 -11.20 -2.12 5.82
N ILE A 217 -11.34 -1.56 4.60
CA ILE A 217 -10.36 -0.62 4.05
C ILE A 217 -10.28 0.60 4.97
N ILE A 218 -11.43 1.14 5.40
CA ILE A 218 -11.46 2.27 6.31
C ILE A 218 -10.79 1.92 7.65
N GLY A 219 -11.06 0.74 8.22
CA GLY A 219 -10.47 0.30 9.49
C GLY A 219 -8.97 0.01 9.43
N ILE A 220 -8.41 -0.28 8.23
CA ILE A 220 -6.97 -0.36 7.98
C ILE A 220 -6.34 1.03 8.02
N PHE A 221 -7.00 2.04 7.42
CA PHE A 221 -6.40 3.36 7.17
C PHE A 221 -6.80 4.44 8.18
N LEU A 222 -7.97 4.35 8.79
CA LEU A 222 -8.49 5.27 9.80
C LEU A 222 -8.48 4.58 11.18
N ALA A 223 -8.11 5.33 12.20
CA ALA A 223 -8.00 4.83 13.58
C ALA A 223 -9.36 4.46 14.20
N LYS A 224 -10.47 4.91 13.60
CA LYS A 224 -11.84 4.72 14.09
C LYS A 224 -12.62 3.78 13.16
N ASN A 225 -13.46 2.92 13.75
CA ASN A 225 -14.42 2.11 13.01
C ASN A 225 -15.46 3.04 12.38
N TYR A 226 -15.35 3.25 11.08
CA TYR A 226 -16.40 3.84 10.28
C TYR A 226 -16.94 2.78 9.33
N ASP A 227 -18.26 2.72 9.21
CA ASP A 227 -18.91 1.82 8.25
C ASP A 227 -18.73 2.32 6.80
N ARG A 228 -18.61 3.65 6.63
CA ARG A 228 -18.40 4.33 5.35
C ARG A 228 -17.64 5.64 5.55
N TRP A 229 -16.92 6.06 4.52
CA TRP A 229 -16.23 7.35 4.44
C TRP A 229 -16.70 8.10 3.19
N GLN A 230 -17.33 9.26 3.40
CA GLN A 230 -17.73 10.17 2.32
C GLN A 230 -16.52 11.07 2.00
N GLY A 231 -15.83 10.79 0.90
CA GLY A 231 -14.61 11.52 0.53
C GLY A 231 -14.81 13.01 0.24
N PHE A 232 -13.71 13.70 -0.03
CA PHE A 232 -13.68 15.15 -0.36
C PHE A 232 -14.34 15.50 -1.70
N PHE A 233 -14.33 14.57 -2.65
CA PHE A 233 -14.98 14.76 -3.94
C PHE A 233 -16.20 13.87 -4.02
N ASN A 234 -17.37 14.49 -4.25
CA ASN A 234 -18.57 13.76 -4.61
C ASN A 234 -18.61 13.64 -6.11
N VAL A 235 -18.75 12.42 -6.56
CA VAL A 235 -18.68 12.11 -7.95
C VAL A 235 -20.11 12.12 -8.51
N ASN A 236 -20.40 13.04 -9.43
CA ASN A 236 -21.76 13.24 -9.94
C ASN A 236 -22.14 12.09 -10.89
N LYS A 237 -23.13 11.31 -10.49
CA LYS A 237 -23.37 9.90 -10.88
C LYS A 237 -22.31 9.00 -10.25
N PRO A 238 -22.67 7.80 -9.75
CA PRO A 238 -21.66 6.85 -9.31
C PRO A 238 -20.70 6.71 -10.48
N PHE A 239 -19.46 7.16 -10.33
CA PHE A 239 -18.48 6.76 -11.31
C PHE A 239 -18.46 5.26 -11.28
N ASP A 240 -18.49 4.66 -12.46
CA ASP A 240 -18.08 3.28 -12.59
C ASP A 240 -16.78 3.13 -11.82
N GLU A 241 -16.69 2.06 -11.03
CA GLU A 241 -15.53 1.66 -10.25
C GLU A 241 -14.23 1.63 -11.10
N PHE A 242 -14.34 1.80 -12.41
CA PHE A 242 -13.30 2.08 -13.39
C PHE A 242 -12.39 3.29 -13.09
N ILE A 243 -12.76 4.26 -12.24
CA ILE A 243 -11.83 5.35 -11.87
C ILE A 243 -10.61 4.86 -11.11
N TYR A 244 -10.79 3.86 -10.23
CA TYR A 244 -9.72 3.29 -9.42
C TYR A 244 -8.60 2.68 -10.28
N PRO A 245 -8.88 1.78 -11.24
CA PRO A 245 -7.83 1.24 -12.10
C PRO A 245 -7.20 2.30 -12.99
N VAL A 246 -7.94 3.31 -13.48
CA VAL A 246 -7.36 4.42 -14.27
C VAL A 246 -6.36 5.22 -13.43
N TYR A 247 -6.73 5.56 -12.21
CA TYR A 247 -5.86 6.29 -11.28
C TYR A 247 -4.54 5.53 -11.02
N ILE A 248 -4.65 4.25 -10.66
CA ILE A 248 -3.45 3.42 -10.42
C ILE A 248 -2.64 3.21 -11.70
N PHE A 249 -3.29 3.09 -12.86
CA PHE A 249 -2.60 2.99 -14.15
C PHE A 249 -1.79 4.26 -14.47
N LEU A 250 -2.35 5.46 -14.21
CA LEU A 250 -1.62 6.72 -14.41
C LEU A 250 -0.40 6.83 -13.48
N LEU A 251 -0.55 6.44 -12.21
CA LEU A 251 0.57 6.33 -11.27
C LEU A 251 1.64 5.36 -11.79
N LEU A 252 1.21 4.20 -12.29
CA LEU A 252 2.09 3.18 -12.85
C LEU A 252 2.88 3.69 -14.05
N VAL A 253 2.22 4.32 -15.03
CA VAL A 253 2.87 4.88 -16.22
C VAL A 253 3.87 5.96 -15.84
N THR A 254 3.49 6.85 -14.90
CA THR A 254 4.35 7.93 -14.44
C THR A 254 5.53 7.39 -13.64
N PHE A 255 5.36 6.35 -12.83
CA PHE A 255 6.47 5.69 -12.17
C PHE A 255 7.42 5.02 -13.16
N ILE A 256 6.88 4.31 -14.16
CA ILE A 256 7.68 3.62 -15.19
C ILE A 256 8.57 4.60 -15.94
N SER A 257 8.05 5.78 -16.33
CA SER A 257 8.84 6.79 -17.04
C SER A 257 10.01 7.34 -16.19
N PHE A 258 9.91 7.27 -14.86
CA PHE A 258 10.95 7.69 -13.92
C PHE A 258 11.84 6.56 -13.40
N ILE A 259 11.64 5.30 -13.80
CA ILE A 259 12.55 4.18 -13.44
C ILE A 259 14.03 4.48 -13.73
N PRO A 260 14.42 5.11 -14.87
CA PRO A 260 15.82 5.44 -15.14
C PRO A 260 16.46 6.34 -14.08
N TYR A 261 15.68 7.26 -13.48
CA TYR A 261 16.14 8.12 -12.40
C TYR A 261 16.51 7.29 -11.15
N PHE A 262 15.65 6.36 -10.75
CA PHE A 262 15.88 5.48 -9.60
C PHE A 262 17.06 4.53 -9.82
N LYS A 263 17.21 3.97 -11.03
CA LYS A 263 18.36 3.14 -11.40
C LYS A 263 19.69 3.88 -11.31
N ARG A 264 19.77 5.12 -11.80
CA ARG A 264 21.02 5.93 -11.78
C ARG A 264 21.45 6.29 -10.36
N ASN A 265 20.48 6.53 -9.47
CA ASN A 265 20.77 6.84 -8.06
C ASN A 265 21.24 5.61 -7.28
N THR A 266 20.76 4.42 -7.64
CA THR A 266 21.22 3.14 -7.07
C THR A 266 22.72 2.88 -7.35
N ILE A 267 23.23 3.29 -8.50
CA ILE A 267 24.62 3.02 -8.93
C ILE A 267 25.64 3.97 -8.28
N LYS A 268 25.20 5.15 -7.81
CA LYS A 268 26.10 6.18 -7.26
C LYS A 268 26.34 6.08 -5.75
N GLU A 269 25.64 5.19 -5.06
CA GLU A 269 25.69 5.04 -3.59
C GLU A 269 26.42 3.75 -3.15
N PHE A 270 27.06 3.05 -4.10
CA PHE A 270 27.97 1.91 -3.89
C PHE A 270 29.30 2.19 -4.58
#